data_AF-A0A2V6GPS7-F1
#
_entry.id   AF-A0A2V6GPS7-F1
#
_cell.length_a   1.000
_cell.length_b   1.000
_cell.length_c   1.000
_cell.angle_alpha   90.00
_cell.angle_beta   90.00
_cell.angle_gamma   90.00
#
_symmetry.space_group_name_H-M   'P 1'
#
loop_
_entity.id
_entity.type
_entity.pdbx_description
1 polymer ?
#
loop_
_entity_poly.entity_id
_entity_poly.type
_entity_poly.pdbx_seq_one_letter_code
_entity_poly.pdbx_strand_id
1 'polypeptide(L)'
;MSSFEPCRFNTYFHAICATAIALAFVVSGQTVLAVDGDLDPTFGTDGKVLTDFDHSTDIAYAVAVQTDGKLVVVGTTYRDNDFSNEDFAVARYNPDGTLDKTFGVGGKVQTDFPGLAAVASSVVVQPDGKIVVAGGAFPLFTFLGDFKVVRYNSNGALDTSFGDSGIVTTTFPEGSYAFDVALQADGKIIAAGTVFCRF
;
A
#
# COMPACT_ATOMS: atom_id res chain seq x y z
N MET A 1 -13.09 40.21 94.59
CA MET A 1 -11.78 40.48 93.95
C MET A 1 -10.83 39.35 94.31
N SER A 2 -10.75 38.30 93.49
CA SER A 2 -9.56 37.46 93.35
C SER A 2 -9.77 36.55 92.14
N SER A 3 -8.84 36.69 91.21
CA SER A 3 -8.74 36.07 89.90
C SER A 3 -8.36 34.60 89.99
N PHE A 4 -9.08 33.74 89.27
CA PHE A 4 -8.62 32.41 88.90
C PHE A 4 -8.33 32.42 87.39
N GLU A 5 -7.05 32.40 87.03
CA GLU A 5 -6.59 31.92 85.72
C GLU A 5 -6.25 30.43 85.84
N PRO A 6 -6.50 29.65 84.78
CA PRO A 6 -5.63 28.52 84.48
C PRO A 6 -5.04 28.62 83.07
N CYS A 7 -3.70 28.69 83.06
CA CYS A 7 -2.76 27.93 82.24
C CYS A 7 -3.06 27.80 80.73
N ARG A 8 -2.43 28.66 79.90
CA ARG A 8 -2.25 28.40 78.47
C ARG A 8 -1.14 27.36 78.29
N PHE A 9 -1.50 26.16 77.82
CA PHE A 9 -0.54 25.20 77.26
C PHE A 9 -0.09 25.70 75.88
N ASN A 10 1.22 25.95 75.75
CA ASN A 10 1.85 26.35 74.50
C ASN A 10 2.21 25.09 73.71
N THR A 11 1.39 24.69 72.73
CA THR A 11 1.71 23.61 71.80
C THR A 11 2.36 24.19 70.54
N TYR A 12 3.68 24.04 70.47
CA TYR A 12 4.45 24.19 69.23
C TYR A 12 4.08 23.03 68.29
N PHE A 13 3.18 23.27 67.34
CA PHE A 13 3.02 22.40 66.18
C PHE A 13 3.85 22.98 65.02
N HIS A 14 5.04 22.43 64.81
CA HIS A 14 5.75 22.59 63.54
C HIS A 14 4.94 21.88 62.45
N ALA A 15 4.16 22.65 61.69
CA ALA A 15 3.59 22.18 60.44
C ALA A 15 4.73 22.09 59.40
N ILE A 16 5.26 20.90 59.19
CA ILE A 16 6.12 20.62 58.04
C ILE A 16 5.20 20.62 56.81
N CYS A 17 5.23 21.71 56.04
CA CYS A 17 4.66 21.76 54.71
C CYS A 17 5.45 20.81 53.80
N ALA A 18 4.94 19.59 53.62
CA ALA A 18 5.39 18.72 52.54
C ALA A 18 4.72 19.17 51.24
N THR A 19 5.38 20.06 50.48
CA THR A 19 5.01 20.32 49.09
C THR A 19 5.41 19.11 48.25
N ALA A 20 4.43 18.34 47.80
CA ALA A 20 4.65 17.33 46.77
C ALA A 20 4.96 18.05 45.44
N ILE A 21 6.21 17.92 44.98
CA ILE A 21 6.58 18.29 43.61
C ILE A 21 6.01 17.21 42.70
N ALA A 22 4.91 17.49 42.02
CA ALA A 22 4.44 16.65 40.92
C ALA A 22 5.41 16.84 39.74
N LEU A 23 6.29 15.85 39.55
CA LEU A 23 7.15 15.78 38.38
C LEU A 23 6.28 15.37 37.18
N ALA A 24 5.75 16.36 36.46
CA ALA A 24 5.11 16.10 35.17
C ALA A 24 6.21 15.70 34.18
N PHE A 25 6.35 14.40 33.92
CA PHE A 25 7.08 13.92 32.75
C PHE A 25 6.28 14.33 31.52
N VAL A 26 6.62 15.47 30.92
CA VAL A 26 6.30 15.72 29.52
C VAL A 26 7.21 14.78 28.75
N VAL A 27 6.71 13.59 28.39
CA VAL A 27 7.30 12.85 27.28
C VAL A 27 7.00 13.69 26.06
N SER A 28 7.94 14.56 25.69
CA SER A 28 7.94 15.11 24.35
C SER A 28 8.03 13.91 23.44
N GLY A 29 6.94 13.58 22.74
CA GLY A 29 7.00 12.67 21.61
C GLY A 29 7.91 13.29 20.58
N GLN A 30 9.22 13.06 20.71
CA GLN A 30 10.14 13.35 19.64
C GLN A 30 9.80 12.32 18.58
N THR A 31 9.09 12.76 17.54
CA THR A 31 9.17 12.10 16.25
C THR A 31 10.65 12.09 15.89
N VAL A 32 11.29 10.94 16.08
CA VAL A 32 12.63 10.68 15.55
C VAL A 32 12.44 10.75 14.05
N LEU A 33 12.78 11.90 13.46
CA LEU A 33 12.86 12.02 12.02
C LEU A 33 13.93 11.02 11.57
N ALA A 34 13.56 10.14 10.64
CA ALA A 34 14.51 9.26 9.97
C ALA A 34 15.66 10.12 9.41
N VAL A 35 16.91 9.73 9.67
CA VAL A 35 18.06 10.33 8.99
C VAL A 35 18.08 9.81 7.55
N ASP A 36 18.68 10.54 6.61
CA ASP A 36 18.81 10.06 5.22
C ASP A 36 19.34 8.63 5.15
N GLY A 37 18.54 7.73 4.58
CA GLY A 37 18.84 6.30 4.46
C GLY A 37 18.16 5.40 5.49
N ASP A 38 17.57 5.96 6.56
CA ASP A 38 16.73 5.22 7.49
C ASP A 38 15.31 5.02 6.93
N LEU A 39 14.66 3.95 7.36
CA LEU A 39 13.22 3.77 7.10
C LEU A 39 12.43 4.81 7.91
N ASP A 40 11.39 5.37 7.30
CA ASP A 40 10.47 6.29 7.99
C ASP A 40 9.63 5.53 9.02
N PRO A 41 9.87 5.71 10.34
CA PRO A 41 9.16 4.96 11.35
C PRO A 41 7.65 5.28 11.43
N THR A 42 7.19 6.35 10.77
CA THR A 42 5.77 6.72 10.70
C THR A 42 5.02 6.02 9.57
N PHE A 43 5.72 5.30 8.70
CA PHE A 43 5.12 4.55 7.59
C PHE A 43 4.89 3.08 7.99
N GLY A 44 3.62 2.68 8.11
CA GLY A 44 3.25 1.33 8.50
C GLY A 44 3.80 0.94 9.88
N THR A 45 4.52 -0.18 9.94
CA THR A 45 5.19 -0.69 11.15
C THR A 45 6.69 -0.65 10.92
N ASP A 46 7.41 0.16 11.70
CA ASP A 46 8.87 0.34 11.61
C ASP A 46 9.35 0.68 10.17
N GLY A 47 8.55 1.49 9.46
CA GLY A 47 8.83 1.92 8.08
C GLY A 47 8.58 0.86 7.02
N LYS A 48 7.77 -0.15 7.34
CA LYS A 48 7.44 -1.25 6.44
C LYS A 48 5.94 -1.52 6.47
N VAL A 49 5.44 -2.00 5.34
CA VAL A 49 4.08 -2.52 5.21
C VAL A 49 4.18 -3.92 4.63
N LEU A 50 3.51 -4.86 5.29
CA LEU A 50 3.28 -6.21 4.79
C LEU A 50 1.78 -6.37 4.57
N THR A 51 1.41 -6.76 3.35
CA THR A 51 0.01 -6.95 2.98
C THR A 51 -0.16 -8.34 2.42
N ASP A 52 -1.06 -9.08 3.03
CA ASP A 52 -1.42 -10.43 2.65
C ASP A 52 -2.66 -10.40 1.73
N PHE A 53 -2.60 -11.15 0.64
CA PHE A 53 -3.70 -11.44 -0.27
C PHE A 53 -4.19 -12.88 -0.06
N ASP A 54 -4.78 -13.12 1.11
CA ASP A 54 -5.51 -14.32 1.48
C ASP A 54 -4.62 -15.55 1.77
N HIS A 55 -3.61 -15.35 2.63
CA HIS A 55 -2.66 -16.36 3.11
C HIS A 55 -1.84 -16.99 1.97
N SER A 56 -1.39 -16.12 1.09
CA SER A 56 -0.77 -16.42 -0.20
C SER A 56 0.71 -16.03 -0.18
N THR A 57 1.47 -16.50 -1.17
CA THR A 57 2.73 -15.85 -1.52
C THR A 57 2.40 -14.57 -2.30
N ASP A 58 2.87 -13.42 -1.83
CA ASP A 58 2.58 -12.14 -2.47
C ASP A 58 3.87 -11.40 -2.81
N ILE A 59 3.94 -10.88 -4.04
CA ILE A 59 5.13 -10.22 -4.56
C ILE A 59 4.71 -8.86 -5.11
N ALA A 60 5.30 -7.78 -4.58
CA ALA A 60 5.15 -6.44 -5.12
C ALA A 60 6.24 -6.14 -6.16
N TYR A 61 5.84 -5.62 -7.33
CA TYR A 61 6.76 -5.33 -8.45
C TYR A 61 6.93 -3.84 -8.72
N ALA A 62 5.85 -3.05 -8.60
CA ALA A 62 5.89 -1.63 -8.91
C ALA A 62 5.00 -0.80 -7.98
N VAL A 63 5.32 0.49 -7.87
CA VAL A 63 4.57 1.47 -7.07
C VAL A 63 4.41 2.76 -7.85
N ALA A 64 3.23 3.38 -7.74
CA ALA A 64 2.96 4.72 -8.23
C ALA A 64 2.30 5.57 -7.14
N VAL A 65 2.60 6.86 -7.13
CA VAL A 65 2.03 7.84 -6.21
C VAL A 65 0.89 8.57 -6.90
N GLN A 66 -0.28 8.61 -6.26
CA GLN A 66 -1.41 9.42 -6.69
C GLN A 66 -1.23 10.88 -6.28
N THR A 67 -1.95 11.80 -6.93
CA THR A 67 -1.84 13.25 -6.63
C THR A 67 -2.31 13.63 -5.22
N ASP A 68 -3.11 12.79 -4.57
CA ASP A 68 -3.55 12.95 -3.18
C ASP A 68 -2.56 12.34 -2.16
N GLY A 69 -1.41 11.85 -2.63
CA GLY A 69 -0.37 11.24 -1.81
C GLY A 69 -0.57 9.74 -1.52
N LYS A 70 -1.70 9.14 -1.96
CA LYS A 70 -1.89 7.70 -1.82
C LYS A 70 -0.93 6.92 -2.71
N LEU A 71 -0.60 5.71 -2.29
CA LEU A 71 0.32 4.83 -2.99
C LEU A 71 -0.45 3.67 -3.60
N VAL A 72 -0.26 3.40 -4.88
CA VAL A 72 -0.77 2.21 -5.57
C VAL A 72 0.40 1.27 -5.79
N VAL A 73 0.34 0.08 -5.21
CA VAL A 73 1.34 -0.97 -5.38
C VAL A 73 0.70 -2.09 -6.20
N VAL A 74 1.44 -2.57 -7.20
CA VAL A 74 1.01 -3.68 -8.06
C VAL A 74 1.99 -4.83 -7.98
N GLY A 75 1.46 -6.02 -8.18
CA GLY A 75 2.17 -7.25 -7.92
C GLY A 75 1.45 -8.49 -8.43
N THR A 76 1.90 -9.63 -7.92
CA THR A 76 1.25 -10.92 -8.11
C THR A 76 0.94 -11.54 -6.76
N THR A 77 -0.15 -12.30 -6.72
CA THR A 77 -0.55 -13.11 -5.58
C THR A 77 -0.83 -14.53 -6.04
N TYR A 78 -0.41 -15.51 -5.25
CA TYR A 78 -0.56 -16.93 -5.51
C TYR A 78 -1.80 -17.47 -4.80
N ARG A 79 -2.88 -17.64 -5.55
CA ARG A 79 -4.14 -18.13 -4.98
C ARG A 79 -3.96 -19.52 -4.39
N ASP A 80 -4.37 -19.69 -3.13
CA ASP A 80 -4.27 -20.95 -2.39
C ASP A 80 -2.85 -21.55 -2.33
N ASN A 81 -1.80 -20.71 -2.47
CA ASN A 81 -0.39 -21.12 -2.61
C ASN A 81 -0.14 -22.08 -3.79
N ASP A 82 -0.95 -21.99 -4.83
CA ASP A 82 -0.75 -22.68 -6.09
C ASP A 82 0.07 -21.80 -7.04
N PHE A 83 1.31 -22.22 -7.34
CA PHE A 83 2.21 -21.55 -8.29
C PHE A 83 1.65 -21.46 -9.72
N SER A 84 0.54 -22.12 -9.96
CA SER A 84 -0.13 -22.17 -11.24
C SER A 84 -1.38 -21.28 -11.31
N ASN A 85 -1.66 -20.54 -10.23
CA ASN A 85 -2.84 -19.69 -10.09
C ASN A 85 -2.43 -18.30 -9.58
N GLU A 86 -1.73 -17.58 -10.45
CA GLU A 86 -1.21 -16.24 -10.21
C GLU A 86 -2.20 -15.20 -10.70
N ASP A 87 -2.60 -14.27 -9.84
CA ASP A 87 -3.46 -13.15 -10.20
C ASP A 87 -2.69 -11.83 -10.18
N PHE A 88 -3.14 -10.88 -11.00
CA PHE A 88 -2.74 -9.49 -10.79
C PHE A 88 -3.25 -9.02 -9.43
N ALA A 89 -2.34 -8.49 -8.61
CA ALA A 89 -2.67 -7.91 -7.31
C ALA A 89 -2.44 -6.40 -7.34
N VAL A 90 -3.41 -5.64 -6.83
CA VAL A 90 -3.29 -4.19 -6.65
C VAL A 90 -3.71 -3.85 -5.23
N ALA A 91 -2.82 -3.18 -4.49
CA ALA A 91 -3.11 -2.63 -3.18
C ALA A 91 -2.98 -1.11 -3.21
N ARG A 92 -3.87 -0.42 -2.49
CA ARG A 92 -3.74 1.03 -2.27
C ARG A 92 -3.53 1.35 -0.80
N TYR A 93 -2.58 2.23 -0.54
CA TYR A 93 -2.22 2.71 0.79
C TYR A 93 -2.42 4.22 0.91
N ASN A 94 -2.73 4.67 2.11
CA ASN A 94 -2.62 6.06 2.52
C ASN A 94 -1.15 6.45 2.65
N PRO A 95 -0.83 7.76 2.73
CA PRO A 95 0.54 8.24 2.90
C PRO A 95 1.27 7.68 4.14
N ASP A 96 0.53 7.27 5.17
CA ASP A 96 1.06 6.65 6.40
C ASP A 96 1.29 5.13 6.28
N GLY A 97 1.10 4.55 5.09
CA GLY A 97 1.26 3.11 4.84
C GLY A 97 0.06 2.25 5.24
N THR A 98 -1.00 2.81 5.81
CA THR A 98 -2.23 2.05 6.10
C THR A 98 -3.02 1.76 4.81
N LEU A 99 -3.66 0.59 4.71
CA LEU A 99 -4.51 0.28 3.55
C LEU A 99 -5.68 1.27 3.42
N ASP A 100 -5.88 1.78 2.21
CA ASP A 100 -7.05 2.60 1.89
C ASP A 100 -8.28 1.71 1.69
N LYS A 101 -9.08 1.56 2.74
CA LYS A 101 -10.30 0.73 2.75
C LYS A 101 -11.38 1.17 1.77
N THR A 102 -11.25 2.32 1.11
CA THR A 102 -12.17 2.77 0.04
C THR A 102 -11.80 2.23 -1.35
N PHE A 103 -10.67 1.54 -1.47
CA PHE A 103 -10.21 0.91 -2.70
C PHE A 103 -10.52 -0.59 -2.71
N GLY A 104 -11.21 -1.07 -3.74
CA GLY A 104 -11.54 -2.48 -3.89
C GLY A 104 -12.18 -3.07 -2.64
N VAL A 105 -11.70 -4.23 -2.21
CA VAL A 105 -12.10 -4.88 -0.97
C VAL A 105 -10.99 -4.73 0.06
N GLY A 106 -11.23 -3.89 1.06
CA GLY A 106 -10.27 -3.68 2.16
C GLY A 106 -8.94 -3.07 1.74
N GLY A 107 -8.90 -2.32 0.62
CA GLY A 107 -7.68 -1.74 0.06
C GLY A 107 -7.01 -2.58 -1.02
N LYS A 108 -7.63 -3.68 -1.43
CA LYS A 108 -7.04 -4.70 -2.31
C LYS A 108 -7.95 -5.02 -3.50
N VAL A 109 -7.34 -5.35 -4.62
CA VAL A 109 -7.99 -5.87 -5.84
C VAL A 109 -7.15 -7.02 -6.38
N GLN A 110 -7.82 -8.13 -6.70
CA GLN A 110 -7.27 -9.23 -7.49
C GLN A 110 -7.94 -9.23 -8.85
N THR A 111 -7.19 -9.49 -9.91
CA THR A 111 -7.72 -9.64 -11.27
C THR A 111 -7.22 -10.95 -11.85
N ASP A 112 -8.15 -11.91 -11.92
CA ASP A 112 -7.96 -13.24 -12.47
C ASP A 112 -8.10 -13.24 -14.00
N PHE A 113 -7.30 -14.07 -14.63
CA PHE A 113 -7.36 -14.38 -16.05
C PHE A 113 -7.62 -15.88 -16.20
N PRO A 114 -8.89 -16.32 -16.32
CA PRO A 114 -9.26 -17.71 -16.13
C PRO A 114 -8.42 -18.70 -16.97
N GLY A 115 -7.76 -19.63 -16.27
CA GLY A 115 -6.92 -20.66 -16.87
C GLY A 115 -5.50 -20.21 -17.25
N LEU A 116 -5.11 -18.99 -16.89
CA LEU A 116 -3.78 -18.43 -17.09
C LEU A 116 -3.19 -18.02 -15.75
N ALA A 117 -1.86 -18.15 -15.63
CA ALA A 117 -1.11 -17.46 -14.60
C ALA A 117 -0.81 -16.03 -15.06
N ALA A 118 -0.93 -15.05 -14.17
CA ALA A 118 -0.83 -13.64 -14.51
C ALA A 118 0.11 -12.88 -13.58
N VAL A 119 1.01 -12.12 -14.19
CA VAL A 119 2.01 -11.32 -13.49
C VAL A 119 1.90 -9.86 -13.90
N ALA A 120 1.68 -8.97 -12.91
CA ALA A 120 1.73 -7.52 -13.12
C ALA A 120 3.17 -7.05 -12.99
N SER A 121 3.58 -6.05 -13.77
CA SER A 121 4.99 -5.60 -13.79
C SER A 121 5.18 -4.10 -13.66
N SER A 122 4.23 -3.30 -14.14
CA SER A 122 4.34 -1.84 -14.07
C SER A 122 2.99 -1.19 -13.87
N VAL A 123 2.99 0.00 -13.27
CA VAL A 123 1.79 0.78 -12.96
C VAL A 123 2.03 2.26 -13.20
N VAL A 124 1.01 2.92 -13.75
CA VAL A 124 0.93 4.38 -13.87
C VAL A 124 -0.45 4.87 -13.45
N VAL A 125 -0.50 6.08 -12.91
CA VAL A 125 -1.74 6.75 -12.51
C VAL A 125 -2.03 7.87 -13.49
N GLN A 126 -3.20 7.83 -14.11
CA GLN A 126 -3.68 8.87 -15.02
C GLN A 126 -4.13 10.12 -14.24
N PRO A 127 -4.13 11.32 -14.86
CA PRO A 127 -4.54 12.56 -14.19
C PRO A 127 -5.98 12.55 -13.65
N ASP A 128 -6.86 11.73 -14.19
CA ASP A 128 -8.24 11.54 -13.71
C ASP A 128 -8.35 10.53 -12.54
N GLY A 129 -7.21 10.04 -12.04
CA GLY A 129 -7.12 9.08 -10.95
C GLY A 129 -7.34 7.62 -11.36
N LYS A 130 -7.54 7.32 -12.65
CA LYS A 130 -7.53 5.94 -13.14
C LYS A 130 -6.13 5.34 -13.03
N ILE A 131 -6.07 4.04 -12.83
CA ILE A 131 -4.83 3.29 -12.63
C ILE A 131 -4.68 2.35 -13.81
N VAL A 132 -3.53 2.37 -14.46
CA VAL A 132 -3.21 1.49 -15.58
C VAL A 132 -2.07 0.57 -15.14
N VAL A 133 -2.29 -0.73 -15.26
CA VAL A 133 -1.35 -1.78 -14.90
C VAL A 133 -1.01 -2.58 -16.14
N ALA A 134 0.28 -2.83 -16.37
CA ALA A 134 0.74 -3.68 -17.46
C ALA A 134 1.47 -4.90 -16.91
N GLY A 135 1.37 -6.00 -17.66
CA GLY A 135 1.99 -7.27 -17.34
C GLY A 135 1.69 -8.31 -18.40
N GLY A 136 1.70 -9.58 -18.01
CA GLY A 136 1.31 -10.66 -18.90
C GLY A 136 0.47 -11.73 -18.22
N ALA A 137 -0.32 -12.44 -19.01
CA ALA A 137 -0.99 -13.67 -18.58
C ALA A 137 -0.65 -14.80 -19.56
N PHE A 138 -0.33 -15.97 -19.04
CA PHE A 138 0.23 -17.06 -19.84
C PHE A 138 -0.34 -18.42 -19.42
N PRO A 139 -0.52 -19.34 -20.39
CA PRO A 139 -0.79 -20.73 -20.05
C PRO A 139 0.41 -21.32 -19.32
N LEU A 140 0.11 -22.09 -18.29
CA LEU A 140 1.11 -22.73 -17.46
C LEU A 140 2.08 -23.58 -18.27
N PHE A 141 3.35 -23.51 -17.87
CA PHE A 141 4.44 -24.26 -18.51
C PHE A 141 4.64 -23.92 -19.99
N THR A 142 4.16 -22.76 -20.45
CA THR A 142 4.37 -22.28 -21.83
C THR A 142 4.99 -20.87 -21.83
N PHE A 143 5.57 -20.49 -22.96
CA PHE A 143 6.02 -19.12 -23.21
C PHE A 143 4.98 -18.31 -24.01
N LEU A 144 3.77 -18.84 -24.20
CA LEU A 144 2.74 -18.28 -25.07
C LEU A 144 1.85 -17.26 -24.34
N GLY A 145 2.50 -16.32 -23.64
CA GLY A 145 1.80 -15.26 -22.91
C GLY A 145 1.20 -14.17 -23.79
N ASP A 146 0.22 -13.48 -23.25
CA ASP A 146 -0.33 -12.26 -23.81
C ASP A 146 0.15 -11.03 -23.05
N PHE A 147 0.38 -9.92 -23.77
CA PHE A 147 0.42 -8.60 -23.13
C PHE A 147 -0.97 -8.29 -22.57
N LYS A 148 -1.02 -8.00 -21.27
CA LYS A 148 -2.22 -7.50 -20.61
C LYS A 148 -1.97 -6.07 -20.15
N VAL A 149 -2.89 -5.17 -20.52
CA VAL A 149 -2.99 -3.83 -19.96
C VAL A 149 -4.37 -3.72 -19.32
N VAL A 150 -4.40 -3.53 -18.01
CA VAL A 150 -5.63 -3.46 -17.22
C VAL A 150 -5.82 -2.03 -16.73
N ARG A 151 -7.03 -1.49 -16.84
CA ARG A 151 -7.37 -0.18 -16.29
C ARG A 151 -8.41 -0.29 -15.19
N TYR A 152 -8.10 0.30 -14.05
CA TYR A 152 -8.98 0.43 -12.90
C TYR A 152 -9.42 1.88 -12.75
N ASN A 153 -10.65 2.06 -12.27
CA ASN A 153 -11.13 3.32 -11.73
C ASN A 153 -10.40 3.66 -10.43
N SER A 154 -10.52 4.91 -9.99
CA SER A 154 -9.91 5.38 -8.74
C SER A 154 -10.46 4.69 -7.49
N ASN A 155 -11.54 3.91 -7.57
CA ASN A 155 -12.05 3.08 -6.48
C ASN A 155 -11.59 1.61 -6.56
N GLY A 156 -10.77 1.25 -7.56
CA GLY A 156 -10.26 -0.11 -7.77
C GLY A 156 -11.17 -1.03 -8.60
N ALA A 157 -12.38 -0.60 -8.97
CA ALA A 157 -13.19 -1.37 -9.91
C ALA A 157 -12.60 -1.27 -11.32
N LEU A 158 -12.66 -2.35 -12.11
CA LEU A 158 -12.27 -2.30 -13.53
C LEU A 158 -13.04 -1.21 -14.28
N ASP A 159 -12.32 -0.46 -15.12
CA ASP A 159 -12.93 0.53 -16.01
C ASP A 159 -13.47 -0.15 -17.27
N THR A 160 -14.76 -0.47 -17.25
CA THR A 160 -15.43 -1.18 -18.35
C THR A 160 -15.46 -0.41 -19.67
N SER A 161 -15.08 0.87 -19.69
CA SER A 161 -14.91 1.65 -20.92
C SER A 161 -13.55 1.44 -21.61
N PHE A 162 -12.64 0.68 -20.99
CA PHE A 162 -11.31 0.39 -21.52
C PHE A 162 -11.22 -1.02 -22.12
N GLY A 163 -10.81 -1.11 -23.38
CA GLY A 163 -10.62 -2.40 -24.05
C GLY A 163 -11.87 -3.28 -23.97
N ASP A 164 -11.68 -4.54 -23.62
CA ASP A 164 -12.75 -5.45 -23.24
C ASP A 164 -12.90 -5.44 -21.71
N SER A 165 -13.93 -4.73 -21.23
CA SER A 165 -14.34 -4.73 -19.82
C SER A 165 -13.24 -4.36 -18.82
N GLY A 166 -12.32 -3.47 -19.19
CA GLY A 166 -11.19 -3.03 -18.37
C GLY A 166 -9.85 -3.62 -18.79
N ILE A 167 -9.82 -4.50 -19.78
CA ILE A 167 -8.63 -5.26 -20.16
C ILE A 167 -8.36 -5.09 -21.66
N VAL A 168 -7.14 -4.71 -22.01
CA VAL A 168 -6.61 -4.82 -23.37
C VAL A 168 -5.66 -6.01 -23.41
N THR A 169 -5.97 -6.95 -24.29
CA THR A 169 -5.11 -8.10 -24.60
C THR A 169 -4.45 -7.87 -25.95
N THR A 170 -3.12 -7.92 -26.01
CA THR A 170 -2.38 -7.95 -27.26
C THR A 170 -1.63 -9.27 -27.37
N THR A 171 -2.04 -10.10 -28.32
CA THR A 171 -1.47 -11.43 -28.55
C THR A 171 -0.48 -11.39 -29.69
N PHE A 172 0.67 -12.02 -29.49
CA PHE A 172 1.66 -12.29 -30.53
C PHE A 172 1.80 -13.81 -30.69
N PRO A 173 1.96 -14.35 -31.92
CA PRO A 173 1.93 -15.79 -32.16
C PRO A 173 2.94 -16.60 -31.34
N GLU A 174 4.11 -16.02 -31.07
CA GLU A 174 5.19 -16.65 -30.33
C GLU A 174 5.10 -16.43 -28.81
N GLY A 175 4.12 -15.66 -28.36
CA GLY A 175 3.99 -15.24 -26.97
C GLY A 175 4.69 -13.94 -26.66
N SER A 176 4.23 -13.30 -25.60
CA SER A 176 4.53 -11.91 -25.33
C SER A 176 4.34 -11.59 -23.85
N TYR A 177 5.14 -10.66 -23.33
CA TYR A 177 5.02 -10.13 -21.99
C TYR A 177 5.29 -8.60 -21.93
N ALA A 178 4.39 -7.84 -21.29
CA ALA A 178 4.60 -6.39 -21.08
C ALA A 178 5.35 -6.15 -19.78
N PHE A 179 6.47 -5.41 -19.85
CA PHE A 179 7.31 -5.11 -18.70
C PHE A 179 7.11 -3.71 -18.15
N ASP A 180 6.71 -2.76 -18.99
CA ASP A 180 6.58 -1.38 -18.58
C ASP A 180 5.40 -0.67 -19.23
N VAL A 181 4.89 0.36 -18.55
CA VAL A 181 3.82 1.23 -19.02
C VAL A 181 4.13 2.68 -18.67
N ALA A 182 3.90 3.58 -19.63
CA ALA A 182 4.10 5.01 -19.48
C ALA A 182 2.90 5.80 -20.03
N LEU A 183 2.66 6.98 -19.46
CA LEU A 183 1.68 7.94 -19.95
C LEU A 183 2.36 9.02 -20.78
N GLN A 184 1.79 9.28 -21.95
CA GLN A 184 2.14 10.46 -22.75
C GLN A 184 1.33 11.68 -22.27
N ALA A 185 1.83 12.89 -22.55
CA ALA A 185 1.19 14.14 -22.16
C ALA A 185 -0.21 14.34 -22.79
N ASP A 186 -0.49 13.67 -23.91
CA ASP A 186 -1.80 13.68 -24.57
C ASP A 186 -2.77 12.62 -24.00
N GLY A 187 -2.38 11.94 -22.91
CA GLY A 187 -3.19 10.93 -22.23
C GLY A 187 -3.10 9.52 -22.83
N LYS A 188 -2.30 9.31 -23.88
CA LYS A 188 -2.08 7.96 -24.43
C LYS A 188 -1.25 7.10 -23.48
N ILE A 189 -1.56 5.81 -23.50
CA ILE A 189 -0.85 4.77 -22.76
C ILE A 189 0.12 4.09 -23.73
N ILE A 190 1.40 4.03 -23.36
CA ILE A 190 2.43 3.27 -24.07
C ILE A 190 2.80 2.08 -23.19
N ALA A 191 2.66 0.87 -23.72
CA ALA A 191 3.15 -0.34 -23.08
C ALA A 191 4.34 -0.89 -23.88
N ALA A 192 5.39 -1.30 -23.18
CA ALA A 192 6.59 -1.87 -23.76
C ALA A 192 6.87 -3.26 -23.16
N GLY A 193 7.42 -4.15 -23.98
CA GLY A 193 7.59 -5.55 -23.60
C GLY A 193 8.40 -6.34 -24.61
N THR A 194 8.41 -7.66 -24.45
CA THR A 194 9.10 -8.58 -25.34
C THR A 194 8.13 -9.49 -26.05
N VAL A 195 8.40 -9.81 -27.30
CA VAL A 195 7.83 -10.97 -27.99
C VAL A 195 8.90 -12.04 -28.00
N PHE A 196 8.54 -13.28 -27.70
CA PHE A 196 9.49 -14.38 -27.82
C PHE A 196 9.73 -14.67 -29.30
N CYS A 197 10.95 -15.01 -29.70
CA CYS A 197 11.24 -15.44 -31.06
C CYS A 197 11.72 -16.89 -31.03
N ARG A 198 11.38 -17.67 -32.06
CA ARG A 198 12.01 -18.98 -32.27
C ARG A 198 13.41 -18.76 -32.86
N PHE A 199 14.41 -19.45 -32.30
CA PHE A 199 15.74 -19.62 -32.92
C PHE A 199 15.77 -20.91 -33.74
#